data_AF-K0CAW5-F1
#
_entry.id   AF-K0CAW5-F1
#
_cell.length_a   1.000
_cell.length_b   1.000
_cell.length_c   1.000
_cell.angle_alpha   90.00
_cell.angle_beta   90.00
_cell.angle_gamma   90.00
#
_symmetry.space_group_name_H-M   'P 1'
#
loop_
_entity.id
_entity.type
_entity.pdbx_description
1 polymer ?
#
loop_
_entity_poly.entity_id
_entity_poly.type
_entity_poly.pdbx_seq_one_letter_code
_entity_poly.pdbx_strand_id
1 'polypeptide(L)'
;MYPPFLTSPIYQSALQPQGFQDGMTIELGFPGNYLGLAHFSSCQAGVFGHRARTLARGAQLLLESALREQLPDAHAVGSTILRFAPCAGQHLRIMQPSSNFDNERLAQCVAATKGDTLSCFWLERRRTFRLHAQRTGNGEILVTLTPASLPMAMTSAEMRVLSWLVAGLGDRDIARHLCLSARTVNSHVASLLRRMCVQRRTQVAARAAANNWFVPDPRGYILSSVPGLGN
;
A
#
# COMPACT_ATOMS: atom_id res chain seq x y z
N MET A 1 8.30 39.17 -27.04
CA MET A 1 7.95 39.00 -25.61
C MET A 1 8.47 37.64 -25.19
N TYR A 2 9.35 37.56 -24.19
CA TYR A 2 9.82 36.26 -23.70
C TYR A 2 8.63 35.50 -23.06
N PRO A 3 8.52 34.17 -23.26
CA PRO A 3 7.50 33.37 -22.58
C PRO A 3 7.58 33.59 -21.06
N PRO A 4 6.46 33.84 -20.37
CA PRO A 4 6.43 34.10 -18.92
C PRO A 4 7.13 33.03 -18.06
N PHE A 5 7.25 31.80 -18.58
CA PHE A 5 7.95 30.70 -17.93
C PHE A 5 9.48 30.90 -17.88
N LEU A 6 10.09 31.41 -18.95
CA LEU A 6 11.56 31.59 -19.01
C LEU A 6 12.04 32.70 -18.07
N THR A 7 11.12 33.55 -17.63
CA THR A 7 11.37 34.60 -16.62
C THR A 7 11.02 34.16 -15.21
N SER A 8 10.58 32.92 -15.00
CA SER A 8 10.21 32.42 -13.67
C SER A 8 11.44 32.11 -12.81
N PRO A 9 11.35 32.26 -11.47
CA PRO A 9 12.45 31.93 -10.56
C PRO A 9 12.91 30.47 -10.68
N ILE A 10 11.97 29.53 -10.85
CA ILE A 10 12.31 28.11 -11.01
C ILE A 10 13.09 27.85 -12.29
N TYR A 11 12.74 28.53 -13.39
CA TYR A 11 13.48 28.39 -14.64
C TYR A 11 14.90 28.94 -14.48
N GLN A 12 15.05 30.18 -14.03
CA GLN A 12 16.36 30.85 -13.97
C GLN A 12 17.31 30.23 -12.94
N SER A 13 16.81 29.81 -11.79
CA SER A 13 17.65 29.30 -10.70
C SER A 13 17.90 27.79 -10.77
N ALA A 14 16.97 27.01 -11.31
CA ALA A 14 17.05 25.54 -11.25
C ALA A 14 17.14 24.89 -12.64
N LEU A 15 16.40 25.35 -13.64
CA LEU A 15 16.30 24.64 -14.94
C LEU A 15 17.33 25.14 -15.97
N GLN A 16 17.49 26.45 -16.10
CA GLN A 16 18.42 27.08 -17.02
C GLN A 16 19.88 26.68 -16.74
N PRO A 17 20.37 26.66 -15.48
CA PRO A 17 21.75 26.24 -15.20
C PRO A 17 22.03 24.77 -15.54
N GLN A 18 20.99 23.94 -15.52
CA GLN A 18 21.05 22.53 -15.92
C GLN A 18 20.83 22.32 -17.42
N GLY A 19 20.76 23.42 -18.19
CA GLY A 19 20.66 23.40 -19.63
C GLY A 19 19.28 23.05 -20.18
N PHE A 20 18.20 23.17 -19.42
CA PHE A 20 16.85 22.86 -19.90
C PHE A 20 16.47 23.71 -21.13
N GLN A 21 16.11 23.04 -22.24
CA GLN A 21 15.71 23.68 -23.49
C GLN A 21 14.39 23.14 -24.07
N ASP A 22 13.93 21.95 -23.66
CA ASP A 22 12.67 21.38 -24.12
C ASP A 22 12.04 20.51 -23.03
N GLY A 23 10.70 20.40 -23.06
CA GLY A 23 9.94 19.66 -22.08
C GLY A 23 8.64 19.08 -22.65
N MET A 24 8.25 17.92 -22.13
CA MET A 24 7.00 17.26 -22.47
C MET A 24 6.35 16.69 -21.22
N THR A 25 5.06 16.93 -21.07
CA THR A 25 4.27 16.34 -19.99
C THR A 25 3.24 15.39 -20.58
N ILE A 26 3.09 14.22 -19.96
CA ILE A 26 1.96 13.33 -20.18
C ILE A 26 1.17 13.20 -18.89
N GLU A 27 -0.14 13.10 -19.02
CA GLU A 27 -1.01 12.68 -17.93
C GLU A 27 -0.83 11.18 -17.69
N LEU A 28 -1.03 10.78 -16.44
CA LEU A 28 -1.15 9.40 -16.02
C LEU A 28 -2.53 9.23 -15.39
N GLY A 29 -3.30 8.23 -15.80
CA GLY A 29 -4.61 7.98 -15.24
C GLY A 29 -5.33 6.79 -15.85
N PHE A 30 -6.47 6.45 -15.28
CA PHE A 30 -7.38 5.44 -15.81
C PHE A 30 -8.72 6.11 -16.17
N PRO A 31 -9.58 5.47 -16.97
CA PRO A 31 -10.92 6.00 -17.24
C PRO A 31 -11.65 6.35 -15.93
N GLY A 32 -11.91 7.63 -15.71
CA GLY A 32 -12.55 8.15 -14.49
C GLY A 32 -11.63 8.36 -13.27
N ASN A 33 -10.31 8.23 -13.42
CA ASN A 33 -9.35 8.31 -12.30
C ASN A 33 -8.03 8.99 -12.73
N TYR A 34 -7.74 10.20 -12.23
CA TYR A 34 -6.51 10.94 -12.54
C TYR A 34 -5.39 10.57 -11.58
N LEU A 35 -4.29 9.97 -12.03
CA LEU A 35 -3.18 9.56 -11.15
C LEU A 35 -2.14 10.67 -10.95
N GLY A 36 -1.88 11.47 -11.98
CA GLY A 36 -0.85 12.51 -11.93
C GLY A 36 -0.29 12.87 -13.31
N LEU A 37 0.93 13.42 -13.31
CA LEU A 37 1.66 13.81 -14.52
C LEU A 37 3.08 13.22 -14.47
N ALA A 38 3.56 12.74 -15.61
CA ALA A 38 4.97 12.48 -15.84
C ALA A 38 5.55 13.58 -16.74
N HIS A 39 6.65 14.19 -16.30
CA HIS A 39 7.34 15.23 -17.05
C HIS A 39 8.71 14.73 -17.52
N PHE A 40 9.00 14.98 -18.80
CA PHE A 40 10.26 14.71 -19.46
C PHE A 40 10.92 16.03 -19.80
N SER A 41 12.24 16.08 -19.63
CA SER A 41 13.03 17.28 -19.85
C SER A 41 14.22 16.97 -20.73
N SER A 42 14.66 17.94 -21.53
CA SER A 42 15.78 17.79 -22.45
C SER A 42 16.61 19.08 -22.47
N CYS A 43 17.93 18.94 -22.63
CA CYS A 43 18.84 20.06 -22.84
C CYS A 43 18.97 20.50 -24.31
N GLN A 44 18.26 19.81 -25.21
CA GLN A 44 18.22 20.10 -26.63
C GLN A 44 16.79 20.48 -27.04
N ALA A 45 16.67 21.59 -27.76
CA ALA A 45 15.41 22.08 -28.29
C ALA A 45 14.82 21.13 -29.36
N GLY A 46 13.50 20.96 -29.36
CA GLY A 46 12.76 20.22 -30.38
C GLY A 46 12.85 18.69 -30.29
N VAL A 47 13.37 18.16 -29.18
CA VAL A 47 13.48 16.72 -28.94
C VAL A 47 12.09 16.08 -28.81
N PHE A 48 11.12 16.78 -28.21
CA PHE A 48 9.79 16.23 -27.98
C PHE A 48 8.80 16.48 -29.14
N GLY A 49 9.25 16.12 -30.35
CA GLY A 49 8.42 16.12 -31.56
C GLY A 49 7.35 15.02 -31.56
N HIS A 50 6.61 14.90 -32.67
CA HIS A 50 5.49 13.96 -32.78
C HIS A 50 5.85 12.51 -32.44
N ARG A 51 6.99 12.00 -32.94
CA ARG A 51 7.45 10.63 -32.66
C ARG A 51 7.70 10.38 -31.17
N ALA A 52 8.37 11.32 -30.49
CA ALA A 52 8.65 11.22 -29.06
C ALA A 52 7.35 11.23 -28.24
N ARG A 53 6.37 12.06 -28.63
CA ARG A 53 5.03 12.09 -28.04
C ARG A 53 4.29 10.77 -28.21
N THR A 54 4.34 10.17 -29.40
CA THR A 54 3.73 8.85 -29.67
C THR A 54 4.35 7.76 -28.80
N LEU A 55 5.69 7.74 -28.68
CA LEU A 55 6.39 6.77 -27.82
C LEU A 55 6.04 6.97 -26.35
N ALA A 56 6.00 8.22 -25.87
CA ALA A 56 5.63 8.52 -24.49
C ALA A 56 4.19 8.11 -24.16
N ARG A 57 3.24 8.26 -25.10
CA ARG A 57 1.87 7.72 -24.96
C ARG A 57 1.83 6.19 -24.94
N GLY A 58 2.72 5.51 -25.67
CA GLY A 58 2.86 4.06 -25.58
C GLY A 58 3.39 3.61 -24.21
N ALA A 59 4.43 4.28 -23.71
CA ALA A 59 4.99 4.03 -22.38
C ALA A 59 4.00 4.39 -21.26
N GLN A 60 3.13 5.39 -21.46
CA GLN A 60 2.07 5.78 -20.54
C GLN A 60 1.22 4.57 -20.12
N LEU A 61 0.79 3.74 -21.07
CA LEU A 61 -0.05 2.56 -20.78
C LEU A 61 0.67 1.52 -19.92
N LEU A 62 1.96 1.30 -20.19
CA LEU A 62 2.78 0.36 -19.41
C LEU A 62 3.01 0.90 -17.99
N LEU A 63 3.29 2.21 -17.87
CA LEU A 63 3.47 2.87 -16.60
C LEU A 63 2.17 2.86 -15.80
N GLU A 64 1.04 3.17 -16.42
CA GLU A 64 -0.29 3.10 -15.83
C GLU A 64 -0.63 1.68 -15.38
N SER A 65 -0.32 0.65 -16.19
CA SER A 65 -0.55 -0.75 -15.81
C SER A 65 0.31 -1.17 -14.60
N ALA A 66 1.60 -0.85 -14.62
CA ALA A 66 2.51 -1.16 -13.51
C ALA A 66 2.11 -0.39 -12.23
N LEU A 67 1.74 0.88 -12.36
CA LEU A 67 1.26 1.71 -11.27
C LEU A 67 -0.09 1.21 -10.75
N ARG A 68 -0.97 0.64 -11.58
CA ARG A 68 -2.23 0.01 -11.12
C ARG A 68 -1.98 -1.19 -10.22
N GLU A 69 -0.99 -2.00 -10.56
CA GLU A 69 -0.63 -3.20 -9.78
C GLU A 69 0.03 -2.84 -8.44
N GLN A 70 0.76 -1.72 -8.39
CA GLN A 70 1.47 -1.27 -7.18
C GLN A 70 0.71 -0.24 -6.33
N LEU A 71 -0.15 0.58 -6.94
CA LEU A 71 -0.98 1.57 -6.26
C LEU A 71 -2.42 1.02 -6.17
N PRO A 72 -2.85 0.49 -5.02
CA PRO A 72 -4.24 0.06 -4.84
C PRO A 72 -5.15 1.28 -4.89
N ASP A 73 -5.99 1.38 -5.95
CA ASP A 73 -7.03 2.40 -6.17
C ASP A 73 -6.85 3.64 -5.29
N ALA A 74 -5.76 4.40 -5.52
CA ALA A 74 -5.39 5.52 -4.65
C ALA A 74 -6.47 6.62 -4.61
N HIS A 75 -7.50 6.53 -5.46
CA HIS A 75 -8.64 7.45 -5.55
C HIS A 75 -10.01 6.77 -5.34
N ALA A 76 -10.06 5.62 -4.64
CA ALA A 76 -11.30 5.32 -3.94
C ALA A 76 -11.59 6.48 -2.98
N VAL A 77 -12.71 7.18 -3.16
CA VAL A 77 -13.16 8.25 -2.25
C VAL A 77 -12.98 7.78 -0.80
N GLY A 78 -12.14 8.49 -0.03
CA GLY A 78 -11.83 8.13 1.35
C GLY A 78 -10.49 7.40 1.58
N SER A 79 -9.61 7.32 0.57
CA SER A 79 -8.21 6.92 0.77
C SER A 79 -7.46 7.93 1.66
N THR A 80 -6.52 7.46 2.46
CA THR A 80 -5.70 8.29 3.35
C THR A 80 -4.23 7.92 3.21
N ILE A 81 -3.39 8.94 3.00
CA ILE A 81 -1.94 8.79 2.90
C ILE A 81 -1.30 9.37 4.15
N LEU A 82 -0.46 8.58 4.83
CA LEU A 82 0.25 8.97 6.04
C LEU A 82 1.75 8.78 5.82
N ARG A 83 2.54 9.77 6.23
CA ARG A 83 4.00 9.70 6.19
C ARG A 83 4.56 9.52 7.58
N PHE A 84 5.40 8.51 7.75
CA PHE A 84 6.12 8.22 8.98
C PHE A 84 7.60 8.49 8.76
N ALA A 85 8.19 9.35 9.59
CA ALA A 85 9.61 9.61 9.59
C ALA A 85 10.31 8.81 10.71
N PRO A 86 11.54 8.32 10.47
CA PRO A 86 12.31 7.66 11.51
C PRO A 86 12.66 8.64 12.63
N CYS A 87 12.54 8.15 13.86
CA CYS A 87 13.00 8.82 15.08
C CYS A 87 14.06 7.96 15.78
N ALA A 88 14.79 8.56 16.71
CA ALA A 88 15.76 7.82 17.52
C ALA A 88 15.12 6.59 18.20
N GLY A 89 15.81 5.45 18.20
CA GLY A 89 15.39 4.24 18.90
C GLY A 89 14.28 3.42 18.24
N GLN A 90 14.31 3.24 16.92
CA GLN A 90 13.33 2.45 16.13
C GLN A 90 11.88 2.96 16.15
N HIS A 91 11.64 4.14 16.73
CA HIS A 91 10.32 4.75 16.74
C HIS A 91 10.05 5.45 15.40
N LEU A 92 8.78 5.50 15.01
CA LEU A 92 8.30 6.21 13.84
C LEU A 92 7.38 7.35 14.27
N ARG A 93 7.65 8.56 13.77
CA ARG A 93 6.77 9.71 13.98
C ARG A 93 5.91 9.95 12.76
N ILE A 94 4.60 9.99 12.96
CA ILE A 94 3.68 10.42 11.92
C ILE A 94 3.80 11.94 11.70
N MET A 95 4.01 12.35 10.46
CA MET A 95 4.24 13.75 10.11
C MET A 95 2.93 14.54 10.06
N GLN A 96 1.83 13.87 9.73
CA GLN A 96 0.48 14.43 9.72
C GLN A 96 -0.50 13.39 10.29
N PRO A 97 -0.86 13.49 11.58
CA PRO A 97 -1.79 12.56 12.21
C PRO A 97 -3.17 12.61 11.56
N SER A 98 -3.85 11.47 11.51
CA SER A 98 -5.26 11.39 11.10
C SER A 98 -6.15 11.06 12.29
N SER A 99 -7.28 11.76 12.43
CA SER A 99 -8.29 11.44 13.46
C SER A 99 -9.12 10.20 13.11
N ASN A 100 -9.01 9.70 11.87
CA ASN A 100 -9.75 8.53 11.40
C ASN A 100 -9.12 7.20 11.80
N PHE A 101 -7.85 7.20 12.24
CA PHE A 101 -7.08 6.00 12.50
C PHE A 101 -6.35 6.06 13.83
N ASP A 102 -6.10 4.88 14.39
CA ASP A 102 -5.14 4.73 15.49
C ASP A 102 -3.71 4.89 14.95
N ASN A 103 -3.20 6.13 15.02
CA ASN A 103 -1.88 6.48 14.48
C ASN A 103 -0.74 5.74 15.18
N GLU A 104 -0.87 5.45 16.47
CA GLU A 104 0.16 4.75 17.24
C GLU A 104 0.20 3.28 16.83
N ARG A 105 -0.96 2.62 16.75
CA ARG A 105 -1.04 1.24 16.27
C ARG A 105 -0.55 1.11 14.83
N LEU A 106 -0.84 2.09 13.96
CA LEU A 106 -0.29 2.12 12.61
C LEU A 106 1.24 2.24 12.62
N ALA A 107 1.79 3.15 13.42
CA ALA A 107 3.24 3.33 13.54
C ALA A 107 3.93 2.04 14.03
N GLN A 108 3.38 1.40 15.06
CA GLN A 108 3.88 0.13 15.59
C GLN A 108 3.82 -0.99 14.54
N CYS A 109 2.70 -1.08 13.81
CA CYS A 109 2.53 -2.05 12.74
C CYS A 109 3.61 -1.90 11.65
N VAL A 110 3.79 -0.69 11.11
CA VAL A 110 4.73 -0.49 9.99
C VAL A 110 6.19 -0.48 10.43
N ALA A 111 6.47 -0.18 11.72
CA ALA A 111 7.78 -0.35 12.31
C ALA A 111 8.18 -1.84 12.42
N ALA A 112 7.23 -2.73 12.69
CA ALA A 112 7.46 -4.17 12.82
C ALA A 112 7.72 -4.88 11.47
N THR A 113 7.44 -4.23 10.34
CA THR A 113 7.70 -4.75 9.00
C THR A 113 9.21 -4.80 8.74
N LYS A 114 9.73 -6.00 8.43
CA LYS A 114 11.14 -6.23 8.08
C LYS A 114 11.49 -5.90 6.63
N GLY A 115 10.50 -5.95 5.73
CA GLY A 115 10.68 -5.64 4.30
C GLY A 115 10.49 -4.16 3.95
N ASP A 116 10.78 -3.85 2.69
CA ASP A 116 10.56 -2.51 2.12
C ASP A 116 9.09 -2.26 1.79
N THR A 117 8.29 -3.31 1.64
CA THR A 117 6.84 -3.19 1.40
C THR A 117 6.04 -4.02 2.40
N LEU A 118 4.84 -3.54 2.73
CA LEU A 118 3.82 -4.29 3.44
C LEU A 118 2.50 -4.10 2.72
N SER A 119 1.84 -5.19 2.35
CA SER A 119 0.46 -5.18 1.88
C SER A 119 -0.38 -6.05 2.80
N CYS A 120 -1.46 -5.51 3.37
CA CYS A 120 -2.36 -6.26 4.24
C CYS A 120 -3.73 -5.58 4.34
N PHE A 121 -4.63 -6.13 5.16
CA PHE A 121 -5.86 -5.44 5.55
C PHE A 121 -5.66 -4.70 6.88
N TRP A 122 -6.35 -3.57 7.01
CA TRP A 122 -6.47 -2.81 8.25
C TRP A 122 -7.94 -2.70 8.63
N LEU A 123 -8.25 -3.08 9.87
CA LEU A 123 -9.60 -2.98 10.42
C LEU A 123 -9.63 -1.83 11.41
N GLU A 124 -10.35 -0.78 11.04
CA GLU A 124 -10.53 0.41 11.86
C GLU A 124 -12.00 0.54 12.23
N ARG A 125 -12.33 0.24 13.49
CA ARG A 125 -13.72 0.19 13.99
C ARG A 125 -14.58 -0.78 13.15
N ARG A 126 -15.50 -0.26 12.33
CA ARG A 126 -16.38 -1.00 11.42
C ARG A 126 -15.98 -0.89 9.94
N ARG A 127 -14.87 -0.21 9.65
CA ARG A 127 -14.37 0.01 8.29
C ARG A 127 -13.18 -0.89 8.03
N THR A 128 -13.09 -1.32 6.79
CA THR A 128 -11.98 -2.15 6.29
C THR A 128 -11.22 -1.34 5.26
N PHE A 129 -9.90 -1.39 5.37
CA PHE A 129 -8.98 -0.75 4.45
C PHE A 129 -7.96 -1.75 3.94
N ARG A 130 -7.50 -1.54 2.72
CA ARG A 130 -6.23 -2.08 2.24
C ARG A 130 -5.12 -1.16 2.74
N LEU A 131 -4.17 -1.72 3.46
CA LEU A 131 -2.96 -1.03 3.90
C LEU A 131 -1.84 -1.42 2.94
N HIS A 132 -1.23 -0.40 2.33
CA HIS A 132 0.04 -0.53 1.63
C HIS A 132 1.05 0.37 2.32
N ALA A 133 2.17 -0.19 2.80
CA ALA A 133 3.27 0.59 3.33
C ALA A 133 4.50 0.38 2.44
N GLN A 134 5.23 1.46 2.18
CA GLN A 134 6.47 1.43 1.42
C GLN A 134 7.54 2.22 2.19
N ARG A 135 8.66 1.56 2.47
CA ARG A 135 9.85 2.18 3.04
C ARG A 135 10.68 2.80 1.93
N THR A 136 11.12 4.03 2.14
CA THR A 136 11.96 4.78 1.22
C THR A 136 13.43 4.63 1.62
N GLY A 137 14.36 4.95 0.71
CA GLY A 137 15.81 4.81 0.97
C GLY A 137 16.35 5.67 2.12
N ASN A 138 15.63 6.72 2.53
CA ASN A 138 15.95 7.55 3.70
C ASN A 138 15.30 7.03 5.01
N GLY A 139 14.66 5.86 4.98
CA GLY A 139 14.03 5.23 6.15
C GLY A 139 12.64 5.77 6.51
N GLU A 140 12.09 6.72 5.75
CA GLU A 140 10.68 7.09 5.87
C GLU A 140 9.78 5.94 5.41
N ILE A 141 8.53 5.94 5.88
CA ILE A 141 7.51 4.99 5.44
C ILE A 141 6.29 5.78 4.97
N LEU A 142 5.90 5.54 3.72
CA LEU A 142 4.65 6.02 3.18
C LEU A 142 3.59 4.93 3.38
N VAL A 143 2.48 5.28 4.02
CA VAL A 143 1.35 4.38 4.25
C VAL A 143 0.14 4.89 3.49
N THR A 144 -0.44 4.05 2.66
CA THR A 144 -1.69 4.30 1.96
C THR A 144 -2.76 3.36 2.52
N LEU A 145 -3.86 3.95 3.00
CA LEU A 145 -5.04 3.26 3.49
C LEU A 145 -6.20 3.51 2.54
N THR A 146 -6.59 2.50 1.77
CA THR A 146 -7.67 2.59 0.78
C THR A 146 -8.89 1.83 1.28
N PRO A 147 -10.11 2.42 1.35
CA PRO A 147 -11.31 1.68 1.72
C PRO A 147 -11.47 0.42 0.84
N ALA A 148 -11.70 -0.73 1.47
CA ALA A 148 -11.78 -2.01 0.77
C ALA A 148 -12.80 -2.94 1.39
N SER A 149 -13.38 -3.81 0.57
CA SER A 149 -14.17 -4.95 1.04
C SER A 149 -13.26 -6.13 1.36
N LEU A 150 -13.62 -6.92 2.37
CA LEU A 150 -12.91 -8.17 2.65
C LEU A 150 -13.11 -9.17 1.50
N PRO A 151 -12.08 -9.95 1.16
CA PRO A 151 -12.16 -10.93 0.07
C PRO A 151 -13.25 -11.96 0.37
N MET A 152 -13.88 -12.50 -0.67
CA MET A 152 -14.90 -13.56 -0.55
C MET A 152 -16.06 -13.24 0.42
N ALA A 153 -16.38 -11.95 0.58
CA ALA A 153 -17.39 -11.43 1.51
C ALA A 153 -17.21 -11.96 2.95
N MET A 154 -15.96 -12.16 3.36
CA MET A 154 -15.61 -12.61 4.71
C MET A 154 -15.99 -11.56 5.74
N THR A 155 -16.34 -12.03 6.94
CA THR A 155 -16.58 -11.15 8.08
C THR A 155 -15.26 -10.69 8.71
N SER A 156 -15.28 -9.58 9.44
CA SER A 156 -14.10 -9.11 10.20
C SER A 156 -13.63 -10.15 11.23
N ALA A 157 -14.53 -10.93 11.81
CA ALA A 157 -14.19 -12.02 12.73
C ALA A 157 -13.43 -13.15 12.03
N GLU A 158 -13.91 -13.59 10.85
CA GLU A 158 -13.23 -14.58 10.01
C GLU A 158 -11.86 -14.07 9.56
N MET A 159 -11.74 -12.80 9.17
CA MET A 159 -10.45 -12.20 8.81
C MET A 159 -9.46 -12.20 9.99
N ARG A 160 -9.92 -11.89 11.21
CA ARG A 160 -9.07 -11.96 12.42
C ARG A 160 -8.59 -13.38 12.70
N VAL A 161 -9.46 -14.39 12.60
CA VAL A 161 -9.08 -15.81 12.74
C VAL A 161 -8.09 -16.21 11.64
N LEU A 162 -8.36 -15.83 10.40
CA LEU A 162 -7.48 -16.11 9.25
C LEU A 162 -6.07 -15.55 9.45
N SER A 163 -5.97 -14.35 10.01
CA SER A 163 -4.69 -13.69 10.28
C SER A 163 -3.80 -14.49 11.24
N TRP A 164 -4.40 -15.11 12.27
CA TRP A 164 -3.66 -15.98 13.19
C TRP A 164 -3.38 -17.37 12.61
N LEU A 165 -4.23 -17.89 11.72
CA LEU A 165 -3.92 -19.11 10.97
C LEU A 165 -2.71 -18.92 10.06
N VAL A 166 -2.61 -17.75 9.42
CA VAL A 166 -1.44 -17.34 8.61
C VAL A 166 -0.16 -17.31 9.46
N ALA A 167 -0.26 -16.89 10.73
CA ALA A 167 0.84 -16.95 11.69
C ALA A 167 1.08 -18.36 12.30
N GLY A 168 0.35 -19.39 11.87
CA GLY A 168 0.58 -20.78 12.27
C GLY A 168 -0.07 -21.23 13.59
N LEU A 169 -0.88 -20.38 14.25
CA LEU A 169 -1.45 -20.72 15.57
C LEU A 169 -2.54 -21.79 15.51
N GLY A 170 -2.58 -22.66 16.53
CA GLY A 170 -3.67 -23.61 16.74
C GLY A 170 -4.94 -22.96 17.31
N ASP A 171 -6.09 -23.64 17.19
CA ASP A 171 -7.40 -23.07 17.53
C ASP A 171 -7.49 -22.61 19.00
N ARG A 172 -6.81 -23.32 19.93
CA ARG A 172 -6.72 -22.95 21.35
C ARG A 172 -5.94 -21.66 21.57
N ASP A 173 -4.89 -21.42 20.80
CA ASP A 173 -4.07 -20.21 20.92
C ASP A 173 -4.78 -19.02 20.31
N ILE A 174 -5.38 -19.21 19.13
CA ILE A 174 -6.25 -18.21 18.49
C ILE A 174 -7.38 -17.81 19.44
N ALA A 175 -8.02 -18.80 20.10
CA ALA A 175 -9.08 -18.56 21.08
C ALA A 175 -8.59 -17.65 22.22
N ARG A 176 -7.37 -17.87 22.75
CA ARG A 176 -6.76 -17.00 23.76
C ARG A 176 -6.51 -15.60 23.24
N HIS A 177 -5.96 -15.45 22.03
CA HIS A 177 -5.65 -14.14 21.45
C HIS A 177 -6.89 -13.31 21.09
N LEU A 178 -8.00 -13.97 20.75
CA LEU A 178 -9.25 -13.30 20.36
C LEU A 178 -10.29 -13.25 21.49
N CYS A 179 -9.98 -13.76 22.68
CA CYS A 179 -10.92 -13.92 23.79
C CYS A 179 -12.21 -14.68 23.38
N LEU A 180 -12.05 -15.76 22.62
CA LEU A 180 -13.12 -16.63 22.13
C LEU A 180 -13.01 -18.04 22.73
N SER A 181 -14.05 -18.86 22.57
CA SER A 181 -13.94 -20.29 22.83
C SER A 181 -13.24 -21.01 21.67
N ALA A 182 -12.52 -22.10 21.94
CA ALA A 182 -11.93 -22.94 20.89
C ALA A 182 -13.01 -23.49 19.93
N ARG A 183 -14.23 -23.74 20.42
CA ARG A 183 -15.37 -24.14 19.59
C ARG A 183 -15.76 -23.04 18.59
N THR A 184 -15.80 -21.78 19.04
CA THR A 184 -16.10 -20.63 18.18
C THR A 184 -15.02 -20.45 17.10
N VAL A 185 -13.75 -20.57 17.46
CA VAL A 185 -12.64 -20.53 16.50
C VAL A 185 -12.79 -21.66 15.48
N ASN A 186 -13.05 -22.89 15.93
CA ASN A 186 -13.25 -24.02 15.03
C ASN A 186 -14.40 -23.79 14.03
N SER A 187 -15.52 -23.20 14.48
CA SER A 187 -16.62 -22.80 13.58
C SER A 187 -16.19 -21.76 12.54
N HIS A 188 -15.39 -20.77 12.93
CA HIS A 188 -14.81 -19.82 11.96
C HIS A 188 -13.87 -20.53 10.97
N VAL A 189 -13.00 -21.43 11.43
CA VAL A 189 -12.10 -22.22 10.58
C VAL A 189 -12.89 -23.07 9.57
N ALA A 190 -13.95 -23.73 10.01
CA ALA A 190 -14.83 -24.50 9.11
C ALA A 190 -15.50 -23.60 8.05
N SER A 191 -15.96 -22.41 8.44
CA SER A 191 -16.51 -21.42 7.50
C SER A 191 -15.45 -20.96 6.49
N LEU A 192 -14.22 -20.69 6.95
CA LEU A 192 -13.09 -20.30 6.09
C LEU A 192 -12.75 -21.39 5.06
N LEU A 193 -12.66 -22.65 5.48
CA LEU A 193 -12.40 -23.80 4.60
C LEU A 193 -13.46 -23.89 3.49
N ARG A 194 -14.75 -23.78 3.88
CA ARG A 194 -15.88 -23.79 2.94
C ARG A 194 -15.83 -22.61 1.97
N ARG A 195 -15.62 -21.38 2.46
CA ARG A 195 -15.58 -20.17 1.61
C ARG A 195 -14.40 -20.17 0.64
N MET A 196 -13.25 -20.68 1.07
CA MET A 196 -12.03 -20.71 0.26
C MET A 196 -11.94 -21.97 -0.61
N CYS A 197 -12.94 -22.86 -0.57
CA CYS A 197 -13.01 -24.12 -1.31
C CYS A 197 -11.75 -25.00 -1.11
N VAL A 198 -11.30 -25.14 0.13
CA VAL A 198 -10.12 -25.93 0.49
C VAL A 198 -10.43 -26.86 1.65
N GLN A 199 -9.68 -27.96 1.77
CA GLN A 199 -9.95 -29.00 2.76
C GLN A 199 -9.05 -28.92 3.99
N ARG A 200 -7.87 -28.30 3.86
CA ARG A 200 -6.87 -28.26 4.93
C ARG A 200 -6.63 -26.83 5.41
N ARG A 201 -6.51 -26.65 6.72
CA ARG A 201 -6.15 -25.36 7.35
C ARG A 201 -4.84 -24.77 6.81
N THR A 202 -3.89 -25.62 6.44
CA THR A 202 -2.62 -25.18 5.85
C THR A 202 -2.82 -24.56 4.47
N GLN A 203 -3.79 -25.06 3.68
CA GLN A 203 -4.16 -24.46 2.38
C GLN A 203 -4.83 -23.09 2.59
N VAL A 204 -5.66 -22.95 3.61
CA VAL A 204 -6.25 -21.65 4.01
C VAL A 204 -5.15 -20.64 4.33
N ALA A 205 -4.22 -21.01 5.22
CA ALA A 205 -3.11 -20.15 5.62
C ALA A 205 -2.21 -19.79 4.43
N ALA A 206 -1.81 -20.76 3.61
CA ALA A 206 -0.95 -20.53 2.44
C ALA A 206 -1.62 -19.61 1.41
N ARG A 207 -2.91 -19.84 1.10
CA ARG A 207 -3.65 -18.99 0.17
C ARG A 207 -3.79 -17.57 0.72
N ALA A 208 -4.06 -17.42 2.00
CA ALA A 208 -4.17 -16.10 2.62
C ALA A 208 -2.82 -15.36 2.64
N ALA A 209 -1.72 -16.03 2.97
CA ALA A 209 -0.39 -15.45 2.91
C ALA A 209 -0.04 -15.00 1.47
N ALA A 210 -0.25 -15.86 0.47
CA ALA A 210 0.03 -15.55 -0.93
C ALA A 210 -0.79 -14.37 -1.48
N ASN A 211 -1.96 -14.07 -0.90
CA ASN A 211 -2.82 -12.97 -1.32
C ASN A 211 -2.75 -11.76 -0.37
N ASN A 212 -1.85 -11.77 0.62
CA ASN A 212 -1.75 -10.71 1.62
C ASN A 212 -3.09 -10.48 2.37
N TRP A 213 -3.78 -11.57 2.72
CA TRP A 213 -5.07 -11.59 3.41
C TRP A 213 -4.88 -11.86 4.91
N PHE A 214 -4.37 -10.86 5.60
CA PHE A 214 -4.27 -10.87 7.05
C PHE A 214 -4.38 -9.44 7.57
N VAL A 215 -4.62 -9.32 8.87
CA VAL A 215 -4.65 -8.08 9.62
C VAL A 215 -3.56 -8.18 10.68
N PRO A 216 -2.66 -7.18 10.79
CA PRO A 216 -1.60 -7.18 11.76
C PRO A 216 -2.16 -7.07 13.19
N ASP A 217 -1.55 -7.80 14.11
CA ASP A 217 -1.83 -7.67 15.54
C ASP A 217 -1.00 -6.51 16.14
N PRO A 218 -1.49 -5.89 17.23
CA PRO A 218 -0.77 -4.78 17.87
C PRO A 218 0.64 -5.13 18.36
N ARG A 219 0.94 -6.41 18.60
CA ARG A 219 2.26 -6.85 19.11
C ARG A 219 3.23 -7.26 18.00
N GLY A 220 2.83 -7.18 16.73
CA GLY A 220 3.67 -7.56 15.59
C GLY A 220 3.96 -9.05 15.48
N TYR A 221 3.25 -9.91 16.21
CA TYR A 221 3.43 -11.35 16.16
C TYR A 221 3.14 -11.91 14.76
N ILE A 222 2.02 -11.49 14.15
CA ILE A 222 1.59 -11.96 12.83
C ILE A 222 2.61 -11.55 11.78
N LEU A 223 3.04 -10.29 11.79
CA LEU A 223 4.03 -9.79 10.83
C LEU A 223 5.39 -10.49 10.95
N SER A 224 5.82 -10.82 12.17
CA SER A 224 7.07 -11.55 12.39
C SER A 224 6.99 -13.04 12.04
N SER A 225 5.78 -13.61 12.00
CA SER A 225 5.55 -15.06 11.82
C SER A 225 5.29 -15.47 10.37
N VAL A 226 5.12 -14.52 9.44
CA VAL A 226 4.91 -14.84 8.02
C VAL A 226 6.23 -14.64 7.25
N PRO A 227 6.93 -15.71 6.86
CA PRO A 227 8.15 -15.62 6.08
C PRO A 227 7.83 -15.12 4.67
N GLY A 228 8.61 -14.17 4.14
CA GLY A 228 8.52 -13.74 2.74
C GLY A 228 7.66 -12.51 2.46
N LEU A 229 7.09 -11.83 3.46
CA LEU A 229 6.38 -10.55 3.29
C LEU A 229 7.32 -9.33 3.14
N GLY A 230 8.43 -9.49 2.41
CA GLY A 230 9.46 -8.45 2.35
C GLY A 230 10.49 -8.61 1.25
N ASN A 231 10.14 -9.28 0.16
CA ASN A 231 10.91 -9.24 -1.09
C ASN A 231 10.11 -8.48 -2.15
#